data_AF-A0A6I5A733-F1
#
_entry.id   AF-A0A6I5A733-F1
#
_cell.length_a   1.000
_cell.length_b   1.000
_cell.length_c   1.000
_cell.angle_alpha   90.00
_cell.angle_beta   90.00
_cell.angle_gamma   90.00
#
_symmetry.space_group_name_H-M   'P 1'
#
loop_
_entity.id
_entity.type
_entity.pdbx_description
1 polymer ?
#
loop_
_entity_poly.entity_id
_entity_poly.type
_entity_poly.pdbx_seq_one_letter_code
_entity_poly.pdbx_strand_id
1 'polypeptide(L)'
;MTKERLGQQSVEPIRDPELIRDMKEHLLHKSYRDYFLFAFGINSGLRISDILPLRVMDVRETDHLRIREKKTRNIRKVRMTAALRQEIEKYTKGLAASDYLFPSRKGGPINRTSAWRIINGAADACGVPGPIGTHTLRKTFGYHFYQKTKDVAMLQEIFGHSSPSITLRYIGINDDMMNQALEDFSL
;
A
#
# COMPACT_ATOMS: atom_id res chain seq x y z
N MET A 1 -9.43 -0.96 -23.09
CA MET A 1 -9.27 0.00 -21.98
C MET A 1 -7.79 0.00 -21.59
N THR A 2 -7.12 1.15 -21.48
CA THR A 2 -5.73 1.17 -21.02
C THR A 2 -5.65 0.66 -19.58
N LYS A 3 -4.67 -0.20 -19.26
CA LYS A 3 -4.43 -0.75 -17.90
C LYS A 3 -4.36 0.34 -16.81
N GLU A 4 -4.13 1.59 -17.20
CA GLU A 4 -4.13 2.80 -16.35
C GLU A 4 -5.47 3.10 -15.66
N ARG A 5 -6.63 2.65 -16.18
CA ARG A 5 -7.98 2.96 -15.65
C ARG A 5 -8.66 1.81 -14.90
N LEU A 6 -7.89 0.80 -14.49
CA LEU A 6 -8.43 -0.28 -13.66
C LEU A 6 -8.96 0.32 -12.33
N GLY A 7 -10.26 0.10 -12.07
CA GLY A 7 -10.93 0.52 -10.84
C GLY A 7 -10.41 -0.24 -9.62
N GLN A 8 -10.85 0.15 -8.42
CA GLN A 8 -10.44 -0.52 -7.16
C GLN A 8 -10.69 -2.03 -7.17
N GLN A 9 -11.70 -2.50 -7.90
CA GLN A 9 -12.09 -3.91 -7.96
C GLN A 9 -11.30 -4.72 -8.99
N SER A 10 -10.57 -4.09 -9.91
CA SER A 10 -9.95 -4.80 -11.04
C SER A 10 -8.43 -4.94 -10.91
N VAL A 11 -7.89 -4.82 -9.69
CA VAL A 11 -6.46 -5.09 -9.39
C VAL A 11 -6.35 -5.99 -8.17
N GLU A 12 -5.33 -6.83 -8.14
CA GLU A 12 -5.13 -7.86 -7.10
C GLU A 12 -4.08 -7.44 -6.06
N PRO A 13 -4.12 -8.00 -4.83
CA PRO A 13 -2.99 -7.95 -3.91
C PRO A 13 -1.84 -8.84 -4.40
N ILE A 14 -0.61 -8.49 -4.02
CA ILE A 14 0.55 -9.37 -4.17
C ILE A 14 0.55 -10.32 -2.98
N ARG A 15 0.20 -11.59 -3.22
CA ARG A 15 0.00 -12.56 -2.15
C ARG A 15 1.31 -13.24 -1.74
N ASP A 16 2.19 -13.50 -2.69
CA ASP A 16 3.47 -14.19 -2.48
C ASP A 16 4.52 -13.26 -1.82
N PRO A 17 5.03 -13.59 -0.62
CA PRO A 17 6.10 -12.85 0.04
C PRO A 17 7.42 -12.80 -0.75
N GLU A 18 7.75 -13.82 -1.54
CA GLU A 18 8.98 -13.86 -2.34
C GLU A 18 8.90 -12.81 -3.46
N LEU A 19 7.78 -12.75 -4.18
CA LEU A 19 7.55 -11.70 -5.18
C LEU A 19 7.58 -10.29 -4.58
N ILE A 20 7.13 -10.10 -3.33
CA ILE A 20 7.26 -8.81 -2.64
C ILE A 20 8.74 -8.47 -2.38
N ARG A 21 9.57 -9.44 -2.01
CA ARG A 21 11.02 -9.25 -1.83
C ARG A 21 11.68 -8.91 -3.16
N ASP A 22 11.38 -9.66 -4.22
CA ASP A 22 11.99 -9.47 -5.53
C ASP A 22 11.62 -8.09 -6.11
N MET A 23 10.37 -7.65 -5.93
CA MET A 23 9.96 -6.28 -6.30
C MET A 23 10.72 -5.21 -5.51
N LYS A 24 10.93 -5.41 -4.20
CA LYS A 24 11.74 -4.48 -3.39
C LYS A 24 13.16 -4.39 -3.91
N GLU A 25 13.82 -5.51 -4.18
CA GLU A 25 15.18 -5.56 -4.71
C GLU A 25 15.26 -4.88 -6.08
N HIS A 26 14.37 -5.25 -7.01
CA HIS A 26 14.29 -4.64 -8.34
C HIS A 26 14.15 -3.11 -8.28
N LEU A 27 13.25 -2.62 -7.43
CA LEU A 27 13.02 -1.19 -7.27
C LEU A 27 14.21 -0.49 -6.61
N LEU A 28 14.85 -1.13 -5.64
CA LEU A 28 16.01 -0.57 -4.95
C LEU A 28 17.20 -0.39 -5.91
N HIS A 29 17.44 -1.36 -6.80
CA HIS A 29 18.45 -1.27 -7.85
C HIS A 29 18.20 -0.12 -8.85
N LYS A 30 16.93 0.26 -9.04
CA LYS A 30 16.56 1.37 -9.94
C LYS A 30 16.56 2.73 -9.26
N SER A 31 15.98 2.84 -8.06
CA SER A 31 15.75 4.10 -7.38
C SER A 31 15.32 3.88 -5.94
N TYR A 32 16.06 4.48 -5.00
CA TYR A 32 15.70 4.38 -3.58
C TYR A 32 14.32 5.00 -3.27
N ARG A 33 13.92 6.06 -3.99
CA ARG A 33 12.56 6.66 -3.91
C ARG A 33 11.49 5.65 -4.32
N ASP A 34 11.74 4.88 -5.37
CA ASP A 34 10.74 3.98 -5.95
C ASP A 34 10.59 2.72 -5.09
N TYR A 35 11.71 2.21 -4.55
CA TYR A 35 11.70 1.22 -3.46
C TYR A 35 10.88 1.73 -2.28
N PHE A 36 11.17 2.95 -1.82
CA PHE A 36 10.51 3.50 -0.64
C PHE A 36 9.01 3.72 -0.88
N LEU A 37 8.60 4.12 -2.11
CA LEU A 37 7.18 4.23 -2.48
C LEU A 37 6.46 2.90 -2.33
N PHE A 38 7.07 1.81 -2.81
CA PHE A 38 6.52 0.48 -2.70
C PHE A 38 6.46 0.01 -1.24
N ALA A 39 7.59 0.13 -0.52
CA ALA A 39 7.69 -0.23 0.90
C ALA A 39 6.69 0.54 1.76
N PHE A 40 6.54 1.84 1.55
CA PHE A 40 5.57 2.68 2.25
C PHE A 40 4.14 2.24 1.94
N GLY A 41 3.82 1.98 0.67
CA GLY A 41 2.48 1.60 0.25
C GLY A 41 2.02 0.27 0.84
N ILE A 42 2.88 -0.75 0.87
CA ILE A 42 2.53 -2.08 1.41
C ILE A 42 2.56 -2.16 2.94
N ASN A 43 3.04 -1.12 3.64
CA ASN A 43 3.14 -1.09 5.10
C ASN A 43 2.25 -0.03 5.78
N SER A 44 1.57 0.83 5.02
CA SER A 44 0.77 1.94 5.57
C SER A 44 -0.75 1.72 5.53
N GLY A 45 -1.23 0.83 4.66
CA GLY A 45 -2.66 0.65 4.40
C GLY A 45 -3.34 1.89 3.78
N LEU A 46 -2.58 2.89 3.32
CA LEU A 46 -3.11 4.13 2.75
C LEU A 46 -3.38 4.02 1.25
N ARG A 47 -4.22 4.91 0.72
CA ARG A 47 -4.40 5.03 -0.73
C ARG A 47 -3.19 5.76 -1.30
N ILE A 48 -2.78 5.39 -2.52
CA ILE A 48 -1.64 6.07 -3.18
C ILE A 48 -1.84 7.59 -3.24
N SER A 49 -3.08 8.06 -3.45
CA SER A 49 -3.40 9.49 -3.52
C SER A 49 -3.11 10.25 -2.25
N ASP A 50 -3.11 9.55 -1.11
CA ASP A 50 -2.87 10.12 0.21
C ASP A 50 -1.39 10.01 0.59
N ILE A 51 -0.66 9.06 -0.01
CA ILE A 51 0.78 8.84 0.16
C ILE A 51 1.60 9.86 -0.62
N LEU A 52 1.27 10.08 -1.89
CA LEU A 52 2.07 10.91 -2.80
C LEU A 52 2.35 12.34 -2.30
N PRO A 53 1.39 13.08 -1.71
CA PRO A 53 1.65 14.45 -1.27
C PRO A 53 2.41 14.56 0.05
N LEU A 54 2.73 13.46 0.74
CA LEU A 54 3.40 13.50 2.04
C LEU A 54 4.79 14.13 1.96
N ARG A 55 5.11 14.91 2.98
CA ARG A 55 6.42 15.50 3.22
C ARG A 55 7.11 14.85 4.40
N VAL A 56 8.40 15.13 4.53
CA VAL A 56 9.23 14.64 5.64
C VAL A 56 8.63 15.05 7.00
N MET A 57 8.16 16.29 7.13
CA MET A 57 7.50 16.78 8.35
C MET A 57 6.21 16.03 8.73
N ASP A 58 5.55 15.37 7.78
CA ASP A 58 4.30 14.65 8.04
C ASP A 58 4.53 13.27 8.67
N VAL A 59 5.77 12.77 8.61
CA VAL A 59 6.12 11.39 8.95
C VAL A 59 7.24 11.24 9.98
N ARG A 60 8.08 12.26 10.17
CA ARG A 60 9.14 12.25 11.20
C ARG A 60 8.58 12.58 12.57
N GLU A 61 9.24 12.04 13.60
CA GLU A 61 8.98 12.37 15.01
C GLU A 61 7.52 12.15 15.45
N THR A 62 6.83 11.26 14.76
CA THR A 62 5.46 10.84 15.07
C THR A 62 5.31 9.35 14.81
N ASP A 63 4.33 8.74 15.47
CA ASP A 63 3.89 7.38 15.22
C ASP A 63 2.57 7.32 14.43
N HIS A 64 1.97 8.47 14.08
CA HIS A 64 0.70 8.56 13.37
C HIS A 64 0.79 9.39 12.09
N LEU A 65 0.29 8.84 10.98
CA LEU A 65 0.01 9.58 9.76
C LEU A 65 -1.34 10.30 9.89
N ARG A 66 -1.38 11.58 9.53
CA ARG A 66 -2.63 12.37 9.49
C ARG A 66 -3.15 12.42 8.07
N ILE A 67 -4.27 11.77 7.83
CA ILE A 67 -4.89 11.69 6.50
C ILE A 67 -6.19 12.49 6.51
N ARG A 68 -6.25 13.48 5.62
CA ARG A 68 -7.47 14.26 5.42
C ARG A 68 -8.41 13.51 4.48
N GLU A 69 -9.57 13.11 4.98
CA GLU A 69 -10.59 12.48 4.16
C GLU A 69 -11.21 13.48 3.19
N LYS A 70 -11.24 13.13 1.90
CA LYS A 70 -11.76 14.03 0.85
C LYS A 70 -13.25 14.35 0.98
N LYS A 71 -14.06 13.40 1.45
CA LYS A 71 -15.53 13.55 1.52
C LYS A 71 -15.99 14.30 2.77
N THR A 72 -15.48 13.91 3.93
CA THR A 72 -15.92 14.40 5.24
C THR A 72 -15.09 15.57 5.75
N ARG A 73 -13.90 15.80 5.15
CA ARG A 73 -12.84 16.70 5.64
C ARG A 73 -12.28 16.33 7.02
N ASN A 74 -12.69 15.20 7.59
CA ASN A 74 -12.16 14.71 8.86
C ASN A 74 -10.69 14.31 8.72
N ILE A 75 -9.93 14.53 9.79
CA ILE A 75 -8.54 14.06 9.88
C ILE A 75 -8.55 12.72 10.59
N ARG A 76 -8.21 11.67 9.85
CA ARG A 76 -8.01 10.34 10.38
C ARG A 76 -6.54 10.17 10.77
N LYS A 77 -6.28 9.73 12.00
CA LYS A 77 -4.94 9.34 12.46
C LYS A 77 -4.76 7.85 12.21
N VAL A 78 -3.70 7.48 11.49
CA VAL A 78 -3.36 6.09 11.19
C VAL A 78 -2.02 5.79 11.81
N ARG A 79 -1.98 4.86 12.77
CA ARG A 79 -0.73 4.47 13.42
C ARG A 79 0.18 3.75 12.42
N MET A 80 1.45 4.13 12.39
CA MET A 80 2.47 3.50 11.56
C MET A 80 2.98 2.23 12.21
N THR A 81 3.27 1.21 11.39
CA THR A 81 3.96 0.01 11.88
C THR A 81 5.39 0.35 12.30
N ALA A 82 5.97 -0.45 13.21
CA ALA A 82 7.36 -0.27 13.61
C ALA A 82 8.32 -0.36 12.40
N ALA A 83 8.07 -1.31 11.51
CA ALA A 83 8.83 -1.47 10.27
C ALA A 83 8.75 -0.22 9.37
N LEU A 84 7.55 0.37 9.19
CA LEU A 84 7.41 1.59 8.40
C LEU A 84 8.17 2.77 9.01
N ARG A 85 8.14 2.92 10.33
CA ARG A 85 8.90 3.98 11.02
C ARG A 85 10.41 3.85 10.82
N GLN A 86 10.94 2.64 10.89
CA GLN A 86 12.36 2.38 10.63
C GLN A 86 12.75 2.73 9.18
N GLU A 87 11.91 2.34 8.20
CA GLU A 87 12.15 2.70 6.80
C GLU A 87 12.07 4.22 6.57
N ILE A 88 11.12 4.91 7.21
CA ILE A 88 11.00 6.38 7.16
C ILE A 88 12.26 7.04 7.72
N GLU A 89 12.75 6.60 8.88
CA GLU A 89 13.94 7.17 9.49
C GLU A 89 15.17 7.01 8.59
N LYS A 90 15.34 5.81 8.01
CA LYS A 90 16.42 5.54 7.06
C LYS A 90 16.32 6.39 5.80
N TYR A 91 15.13 6.47 5.20
CA TYR A 91 14.91 7.18 3.94
C TYR A 91 15.00 8.70 4.08
N THR A 92 14.52 9.25 5.20
CA THR A 92 14.46 10.71 5.42
C THR A 92 15.73 11.30 6.04
N LYS A 93 16.77 10.48 6.24
CA LYS A 93 18.05 10.93 6.76
C LYS A 93 18.68 11.96 5.81
N GLY A 94 18.89 13.17 6.31
CA GLY A 94 19.46 14.28 5.54
C GLY A 94 18.48 15.05 4.67
N LEU A 95 17.18 14.72 4.68
CA LEU A 95 16.14 15.49 3.99
C LEU A 95 15.59 16.62 4.87
N ALA A 96 15.20 17.72 4.24
CA ALA A 96 14.57 18.85 4.91
C ALA A 96 13.09 18.55 5.20
N ALA A 97 12.55 19.16 6.26
CA ALA A 97 11.16 18.99 6.67
C ALA A 97 10.14 19.27 5.54
N SER A 98 10.45 20.23 4.66
CA SER A 98 9.62 20.64 3.52
C SER A 98 9.65 19.70 2.33
N ASP A 99 10.61 18.78 2.26
CA ASP A 99 10.79 17.91 1.10
C ASP A 99 9.63 16.92 0.98
N TYR A 100 9.19 16.70 -0.26
CA TYR A 100 8.26 15.61 -0.55
C TYR A 100 8.98 14.28 -0.39
N LEU A 101 8.29 13.27 0.16
CA LEU A 101 8.83 11.91 0.23
C LEU A 101 9.04 11.32 -1.18
N PHE A 102 8.19 11.70 -2.13
CA PHE A 102 8.19 11.18 -3.50
C PHE A 102 8.28 12.30 -4.53
N PRO A 103 9.41 13.01 -4.64
CA PRO A 103 9.52 14.20 -5.49
C PRO A 103 9.51 13.84 -6.99
N SER A 104 8.95 14.76 -7.78
CA SER A 104 8.94 14.73 -9.24
C SER A 104 10.05 15.63 -9.82
N ARG A 105 10.53 15.31 -11.02
CA ARG A 105 11.51 16.15 -11.74
C ARG A 105 10.96 17.53 -12.14
N LYS A 106 9.64 17.71 -12.15
CA LYS A 106 8.96 18.96 -12.52
C LYS A 106 8.62 19.83 -11.30
N GLY A 107 9.15 19.49 -10.12
CA GLY A 107 8.68 20.02 -8.85
C GLY A 107 7.43 19.29 -8.35
N GLY A 108 7.14 19.44 -7.04
CA GLY A 108 6.05 18.74 -6.37
C GLY A 108 6.25 17.22 -6.28
N PRO A 109 5.23 16.47 -5.83
CA PRO A 109 5.29 15.01 -5.77
C PRO A 109 5.04 14.36 -7.14
N ILE A 110 5.48 13.12 -7.32
CA ILE A 110 5.08 12.31 -8.48
C ILE A 110 3.55 12.18 -8.53
N ASN A 111 2.98 12.09 -9.73
CA ASN A 111 1.55 11.89 -9.90
C ASN A 111 1.18 10.39 -9.86
N ARG A 112 -0.13 10.12 -9.81
CA ARG A 112 -0.68 8.76 -9.75
C ARG A 112 -0.26 7.90 -10.95
N THR A 113 -0.16 8.47 -12.14
CA THR A 113 0.26 7.75 -13.35
C THR A 113 1.73 7.34 -13.26
N SER A 114 2.61 8.20 -12.76
CA SER A 114 4.02 7.88 -12.52
C SER A 114 4.15 6.75 -11.49
N ALA A 115 3.43 6.84 -10.37
CA ALA A 115 3.41 5.77 -9.37
C ALA A 115 2.90 4.45 -9.94
N TRP A 116 1.83 4.48 -10.75
CA TRP A 116 1.32 3.31 -11.45
C TRP A 116 2.38 2.68 -12.37
N ARG A 117 3.08 3.48 -13.18
CA ARG A 117 4.14 2.98 -14.08
C ARG A 117 5.29 2.33 -13.31
N ILE A 118 5.70 2.91 -12.20
CA ILE A 118 6.74 2.36 -11.32
C ILE A 118 6.32 0.98 -10.79
N ILE A 119 5.14 0.91 -10.17
CA ILE A 119 4.65 -0.32 -9.52
C ILE A 119 4.39 -1.40 -10.56
N ASN A 120 3.67 -1.07 -11.63
CA ASN A 120 3.32 -2.03 -12.67
C ASN A 120 4.55 -2.52 -13.44
N GLY A 121 5.49 -1.62 -13.77
CA GLY A 121 6.73 -2.01 -14.44
C GLY A 121 7.62 -2.91 -13.60
N ALA A 122 7.67 -2.71 -12.28
CA ALA A 122 8.38 -3.62 -11.38
C ALA A 122 7.67 -4.97 -11.24
N ALA A 123 6.34 -4.96 -11.17
CA ALA A 123 5.54 -6.18 -11.10
C ALA A 123 5.69 -7.04 -12.37
N ASP A 124 5.59 -6.41 -13.55
CA ASP A 124 5.83 -7.07 -14.84
C ASP A 124 7.27 -7.66 -14.90
N ALA A 125 8.28 -6.92 -14.43
CA ALA A 125 9.67 -7.37 -14.43
C ALA A 125 9.95 -8.54 -13.47
N CYS A 126 9.18 -8.65 -12.39
CA CYS A 126 9.32 -9.74 -11.40
C CYS A 126 8.34 -10.89 -11.64
N GLY A 127 7.54 -10.86 -12.72
CA GLY A 127 6.59 -11.92 -13.03
C GLY A 127 5.39 -12.01 -12.08
N VAL A 128 5.01 -10.90 -11.44
CA VAL A 128 3.85 -10.87 -10.54
C VAL A 128 2.56 -11.15 -11.33
N PRO A 129 1.75 -12.15 -10.95
CA PRO A 129 0.57 -12.51 -11.71
C PRO A 129 -0.59 -11.53 -11.48
N GLY A 130 -1.47 -11.46 -12.47
CA GLY A 130 -2.72 -10.71 -12.38
C GLY A 130 -2.59 -9.21 -12.60
N PRO A 131 -3.71 -8.47 -12.52
CA PRO A 131 -3.73 -7.05 -12.77
C PRO A 131 -3.15 -6.25 -11.59
N ILE A 132 -2.10 -5.47 -11.86
CA ILE A 132 -1.42 -4.64 -10.87
C ILE A 132 -1.73 -3.15 -11.12
N GLY A 133 -1.99 -2.43 -10.02
CA GLY A 133 -2.17 -0.99 -10.11
C GLY A 133 -2.11 -0.27 -8.78
N THR A 134 -2.59 0.97 -8.75
CA THR A 134 -2.39 1.88 -7.61
C THR A 134 -3.05 1.43 -6.30
N HIS A 135 -4.03 0.53 -6.38
CA HIS A 135 -4.68 -0.06 -5.20
C HIS A 135 -4.02 -1.35 -4.74
N THR A 136 -3.17 -1.97 -5.55
CA THR A 136 -2.47 -3.22 -5.22
C THR A 136 -1.68 -3.09 -3.93
N LEU A 137 -0.96 -1.99 -3.69
CA LEU A 137 -0.17 -1.84 -2.47
C LEU A 137 -1.02 -1.89 -1.21
N ARG A 138 -2.15 -1.17 -1.22
CA ARG A 138 -3.11 -1.16 -0.10
C ARG A 138 -3.80 -2.51 0.06
N LYS A 139 -4.17 -3.17 -1.03
CA LYS A 139 -4.74 -4.52 -0.98
C LYS A 139 -3.74 -5.52 -0.43
N THR A 140 -2.47 -5.42 -0.82
CA THR A 140 -1.36 -6.25 -0.33
C THR A 140 -1.21 -6.11 1.17
N PHE A 141 -1.17 -4.87 1.70
CA PHE A 141 -1.20 -4.62 3.14
C PHE A 141 -2.39 -5.35 3.79
N GLY A 142 -3.60 -5.16 3.27
CA GLY A 142 -4.80 -5.71 3.91
C GLY A 142 -4.87 -7.24 3.84
N TYR A 143 -4.47 -7.84 2.73
CA TYR A 143 -4.38 -9.29 2.58
C TYR A 143 -3.44 -9.87 3.64
N HIS A 144 -2.19 -9.39 3.70
CA HIS A 144 -1.20 -9.90 4.65
C HIS A 144 -1.56 -9.60 6.11
N PHE A 145 -2.15 -8.44 6.38
CA PHE A 145 -2.68 -8.12 7.71
C PHE A 145 -3.74 -9.15 8.13
N TYR A 146 -4.75 -9.36 7.29
CA TYR A 146 -5.83 -10.30 7.58
C TYR A 146 -5.33 -11.74 7.71
N GLN A 147 -4.39 -12.19 6.87
CA GLN A 147 -3.82 -13.53 7.00
C GLN A 147 -3.13 -13.74 8.36
N LYS A 148 -2.48 -12.72 8.91
CA LYS A 148 -1.78 -12.80 10.20
C LYS A 148 -2.70 -12.67 11.41
N THR A 149 -3.71 -11.80 11.36
CA THR A 149 -4.54 -11.48 12.52
C THR A 149 -5.90 -12.15 12.50
N LYS A 150 -6.40 -12.51 11.31
CA LYS A 150 -7.79 -12.92 11.04
C LYS A 150 -8.85 -11.92 11.54
N ASP A 151 -8.43 -10.67 11.83
CA ASP A 151 -9.29 -9.61 12.36
C ASP A 151 -9.73 -8.64 11.25
N VAL A 152 -10.88 -8.95 10.66
CA VAL A 152 -11.50 -8.12 9.62
C VAL A 152 -12.07 -6.81 10.16
N ALA A 153 -12.49 -6.77 11.43
CA ALA A 153 -13.09 -5.58 12.04
C ALA A 153 -12.02 -4.50 12.22
N MET A 154 -10.85 -4.87 12.74
CA MET A 154 -9.70 -3.97 12.82
C MET A 154 -9.24 -3.53 11.43
N LEU A 155 -9.20 -4.43 10.45
CA LEU A 155 -8.81 -4.06 9.09
C LEU A 155 -9.82 -3.10 8.43
N GLN A 156 -11.13 -3.28 8.68
CA GLN A 156 -12.17 -2.36 8.25
C GLN A 156 -11.92 -0.96 8.83
N GLU A 157 -11.63 -0.86 10.13
CA GLU A 157 -11.30 0.41 10.78
C GLU A 157 -10.03 1.02 10.15
N ILE A 158 -8.97 0.22 9.95
CA ILE A 158 -7.73 0.64 9.26
C ILE A 158 -8.02 1.17 7.85
N PHE A 159 -9.00 0.62 7.15
CA PHE A 159 -9.37 1.09 5.82
C PHE A 159 -10.41 2.21 5.81
N GLY A 160 -11.17 2.40 6.89
CA GLY A 160 -12.33 3.29 6.89
C GLY A 160 -13.41 2.79 5.92
N HIS A 161 -13.62 1.48 5.84
CA HIS A 161 -14.71 0.88 5.07
C HIS A 161 -15.99 0.81 5.91
N SER A 162 -17.16 0.83 5.25
CA SER A 162 -18.45 0.84 5.94
C SER A 162 -18.90 -0.52 6.48
N SER A 163 -18.27 -1.63 6.03
CA SER A 163 -18.55 -2.97 6.55
C SER A 163 -17.35 -3.92 6.42
N PRO A 164 -17.30 -5.01 7.21
CA PRO A 164 -16.28 -6.05 7.07
C PRO A 164 -16.32 -6.75 5.70
N SER A 165 -17.53 -6.98 5.17
CA SER A 165 -17.72 -7.63 3.87
C SER A 165 -17.10 -6.85 2.71
N ILE A 166 -17.17 -5.52 2.74
CA ILE A 166 -16.48 -4.65 1.77
C ILE A 166 -14.96 -4.82 1.89
N THR A 167 -14.45 -4.96 3.11
CA THR A 167 -13.02 -5.17 3.35
C THR A 167 -12.56 -6.51 2.79
N LEU A 168 -13.22 -7.63 3.10
CA LEU A 168 -12.86 -8.96 2.59
C LEU A 168 -12.86 -8.99 1.06
N ARG A 169 -13.95 -8.50 0.43
CA ARG A 169 -14.03 -8.38 -1.03
C ARG A 169 -12.91 -7.49 -1.58
N TYR A 170 -12.59 -6.40 -0.91
CA TYR A 170 -11.53 -5.48 -1.34
C TYR A 170 -10.15 -6.15 -1.37
N ILE A 171 -9.82 -6.97 -0.37
CA ILE A 171 -8.53 -7.68 -0.28
C ILE A 171 -8.52 -9.02 -1.02
N GLY A 172 -9.58 -9.34 -1.77
CA GLY A 172 -9.65 -10.55 -2.58
C GLY A 172 -9.69 -11.83 -1.73
N ILE A 173 -10.28 -11.74 -0.53
CA ILE A 173 -10.68 -12.89 0.28
C ILE A 173 -12.11 -13.21 -0.16
N ASN A 174 -12.25 -14.29 -0.92
CA ASN A 174 -13.48 -14.76 -1.54
C ASN A 174 -13.88 -16.15 -0.99
N ASP A 175 -14.89 -16.74 -1.61
CA ASP A 175 -15.45 -18.05 -1.28
C ASP A 175 -14.40 -19.17 -1.36
N ASP A 176 -13.36 -19.07 -2.20
CA ASP A 176 -12.31 -20.11 -2.32
C ASP A 176 -11.53 -20.31 -1.03
N MET A 177 -11.23 -19.22 -0.31
CA MET A 177 -10.61 -19.31 1.00
C MET A 177 -11.55 -19.88 2.06
N MET A 178 -12.85 -19.65 1.90
CA MET A 178 -13.88 -20.17 2.79
C MET A 178 -14.06 -21.68 2.57
N ASN A 179 -14.01 -22.13 1.32
CA ASN A 179 -14.02 -23.54 0.95
C ASN A 179 -12.79 -24.27 1.49
N GLN A 180 -11.58 -23.73 1.29
CA GLN A 180 -10.35 -24.33 1.84
C GLN A 180 -10.41 -24.43 3.38
N ALA A 181 -10.89 -23.38 4.06
CA ALA A 181 -11.01 -23.40 5.51
C ALA A 181 -12.03 -24.45 6.00
N LEU A 182 -13.07 -24.75 5.22
CA LEU A 182 -14.03 -25.81 5.52
C LEU A 182 -13.46 -27.21 5.24
N GLU A 183 -12.66 -27.37 4.19
CA GLU A 183 -11.97 -28.63 3.88
C GLU A 183 -10.95 -29.02 4.95
N ASP A 184 -10.20 -28.04 5.47
CA ASP A 184 -9.16 -28.26 6.47
C ASP A 184 -9.71 -28.40 7.91
N PHE A 185 -11.01 -28.16 8.13
CA PHE A 185 -11.61 -28.14 9.46
C PHE A 185 -12.04 -29.54 9.92
N SER A 186 -11.48 -30.00 11.04
CA SER A 186 -11.96 -31.13 11.83
C SER A 186 -11.97 -30.77 13.31
N LEU A 187 -12.96 -31.27 14.06
CA LEU A 187 -13.03 -31.17 15.53
C LEU A 187 -12.25 -32.29 16.21
#